data_AF-A0AAW8CJ10-F1
#
_entry.id   AF-A0AAW8CJ10-F1
#
_cell.length_a   1.000
_cell.length_b   1.000
_cell.length_c   1.000
_cell.angle_alpha   90.00
_cell.angle_beta   90.00
_cell.angle_gamma   90.00
#
_symmetry.space_group_name_H-M   'P 1'
#
loop_
_entity.id
_entity.type
_entity.pdbx_description
1 polymer ?
#
loop_
_entity_poly.entity_id
_entity_poly.type
_entity_poly.pdbx_seq_one_letter_code
_entity_poly.pdbx_strand_id
1 'polypeptide(L)'
;MNGAELLVNVTPSETRVTLVENGVLKEVNIERESKRGIVGNIYKGKITRVLPGMQSAFVDIGLEKAAFLHASDIVSHTECIDESEKKQFIVKDISELVREGQNIIVQVVKDPIGTKGARLTTDITLPSRYLVFMPENSHVGVSQRIESESEKERLKALVEPYCDEIGGFIVRTAAEGVSEESLQQDAIFLKRLWRKIIERKSKYKVKSMIYGEVALAQRVLRDFVGTQISSVIIDSKMTYEQVKEFLTEFMPELAHNVVLYSGATQTLFDAYGVEEYIQKGLEKRVDLKSGGYLIIDQTE
;
A
#
# COMPACT_ATOMS: atom_id res chain seq x y z
N MET A 1 -1.81 -29.76 12.16
CA MET A 1 -1.05 -28.96 11.17
C MET A 1 -1.95 -27.80 10.85
N ASN A 2 -1.79 -26.70 11.59
CA ASN A 2 -2.72 -25.58 11.60
C ASN A 2 -1.99 -24.43 10.89
N GLY A 3 -2.26 -24.25 9.61
CA GLY A 3 -1.68 -23.18 8.80
C GLY A 3 -2.76 -22.23 8.32
N ALA A 4 -2.41 -20.95 8.19
CA ALA A 4 -3.25 -19.97 7.52
C ALA A 4 -3.08 -20.13 6.01
N GLU A 5 -4.19 -20.25 5.29
CA GLU A 5 -4.23 -20.39 3.83
C GLU A 5 -4.80 -19.13 3.21
N LEU A 6 -4.13 -18.63 2.18
CA LEU A 6 -4.63 -17.50 1.39
C LEU A 6 -5.18 -18.02 0.06
N LEU A 7 -6.47 -17.80 -0.19
CA LEU A 7 -7.11 -18.17 -1.45
C LEU A 7 -7.34 -16.92 -2.30
N VAL A 8 -6.95 -16.98 -3.56
CA VAL A 8 -7.09 -15.88 -4.52
C VAL A 8 -7.93 -16.37 -5.69
N ASN A 9 -9.14 -15.82 -5.78
CA ASN A 9 -10.07 -16.06 -6.89
C ASN A 9 -10.09 -14.84 -7.79
N VAL A 10 -9.85 -15.05 -9.09
CA VAL A 10 -9.81 -13.97 -10.08
C VAL A 10 -10.88 -14.19 -11.13
N THR A 11 -11.76 -13.19 -11.27
CA THR A 11 -12.77 -13.14 -12.33
C THR A 11 -12.56 -11.88 -13.18
N PRO A 12 -13.15 -11.79 -14.39
CA PRO A 12 -13.06 -10.57 -15.20
C PRO A 12 -13.66 -9.33 -14.52
N SER A 13 -14.58 -9.49 -13.58
CA SER A 13 -15.24 -8.38 -12.89
C SER A 13 -14.54 -7.97 -11.60
N GLU A 14 -13.98 -8.92 -10.86
CA GLU A 14 -13.38 -8.69 -9.55
C GLU A 14 -12.32 -9.73 -9.18
N THR A 15 -11.38 -9.30 -8.35
CA THR A 15 -10.44 -10.15 -7.64
C THR A 15 -10.90 -10.28 -6.20
N ARG A 16 -10.97 -11.51 -5.69
CA ARG A 16 -11.35 -11.84 -4.32
C ARG A 16 -10.19 -12.56 -3.64
N VAL A 17 -9.83 -12.13 -2.45
CA VAL A 17 -8.75 -12.72 -1.64
C VAL A 17 -9.29 -13.04 -0.27
N THR A 18 -9.15 -14.29 0.17
CA THR A 18 -9.65 -14.73 1.47
C THR A 18 -8.57 -15.36 2.33
N LEU A 19 -8.59 -15.05 3.61
CA LEU A 19 -7.79 -15.73 4.63
C LEU A 19 -8.63 -16.84 5.27
N VAL A 20 -8.15 -18.08 5.18
CA VAL A 20 -8.78 -19.25 5.80
C VAL A 20 -7.83 -19.80 6.85
N GLU A 21 -8.32 -19.93 8.08
CA GLU A 21 -7.56 -20.53 9.18
C GLU A 21 -8.34 -21.71 9.75
N ASN A 22 -7.70 -22.89 9.79
CA ASN A 22 -8.32 -24.12 10.30
C ASN A 22 -9.66 -24.45 9.60
N GLY A 23 -9.74 -24.21 8.29
CA GLY A 23 -10.95 -24.42 7.48
C GLY A 23 -12.08 -23.41 7.74
N VAL A 24 -11.82 -22.34 8.48
CA VAL A 24 -12.79 -21.28 8.74
C VAL A 24 -12.35 -20.00 8.05
N LEU A 25 -13.26 -19.39 7.29
CA LEU A 25 -13.06 -18.09 6.68
C LEU A 25 -12.90 -17.00 7.76
N LYS A 26 -11.78 -16.27 7.73
CA LYS A 26 -11.46 -15.20 8.67
C LYS A 26 -11.66 -13.82 8.07
N GLU A 27 -11.13 -13.61 6.87
CA GLU A 27 -11.17 -12.32 6.20
C GLU A 27 -11.48 -12.49 4.71
N VAL A 28 -12.17 -11.51 4.15
CA VAL A 28 -12.52 -11.42 2.73
C VAL A 28 -12.18 -10.03 2.23
N ASN A 29 -11.36 -9.95 1.20
CA ASN A 29 -11.03 -8.72 0.49
C ASN A 29 -11.51 -8.84 -0.96
N ILE A 30 -12.25 -7.84 -1.45
CA ILE A 30 -12.81 -7.83 -2.81
C ILE A 30 -12.43 -6.51 -3.47
N GLU A 31 -11.86 -6.58 -4.67
CA GLU A 31 -11.53 -5.41 -5.49
C GLU A 31 -12.05 -5.57 -6.92
N ARG A 32 -12.67 -4.51 -7.43
CA ARG A 32 -13.14 -4.41 -8.83
C ARG A 32 -12.20 -3.51 -9.61
N GLU A 33 -11.67 -4.01 -10.72
CA GLU A 33 -10.70 -3.26 -11.54
C GLU A 33 -11.24 -1.91 -12.02
N SER A 34 -12.54 -1.82 -12.32
CA SER A 34 -13.20 -0.58 -12.77
C SER A 34 -13.18 0.56 -11.74
N LYS A 35 -12.91 0.25 -10.47
CA LYS A 35 -12.81 1.24 -9.39
C LYS A 35 -11.36 1.53 -8.97
N ARG A 36 -10.37 0.97 -9.67
CA ARG A 36 -8.96 1.15 -9.29
C ARG A 36 -8.47 2.54 -9.70
N GLY A 37 -8.18 3.34 -8.68
CA GLY A 37 -7.49 4.62 -8.85
C GLY A 37 -5.99 4.45 -9.12
N ILE A 38 -5.32 5.58 -9.32
CA ILE A 38 -3.86 5.67 -9.47
C ILE A 38 -3.19 6.33 -8.26
N VAL A 39 -3.94 6.61 -7.19
CA VAL A 39 -3.39 7.08 -5.91
C VAL A 39 -2.29 6.13 -5.44
N GLY A 40 -1.21 6.68 -4.89
CA GLY A 40 -0.04 5.92 -4.44
C GLY A 40 0.97 5.59 -5.55
N ASN A 41 0.56 5.62 -6.83
CA ASN A 41 1.48 5.38 -7.95
C ASN A 41 2.56 6.47 -8.02
N ILE A 42 3.77 6.07 -8.39
CA ILE A 42 4.95 6.94 -8.54
C ILE A 42 5.33 7.00 -10.02
N TYR A 43 5.51 8.21 -10.53
CA TYR A 43 5.83 8.48 -11.93
C TYR A 43 7.13 9.29 -12.05
N LYS A 44 7.82 9.07 -13.17
CA LYS A 44 8.87 9.97 -13.66
C LYS A 44 8.24 11.00 -14.58
N GLY A 45 7.87 12.15 -14.04
CA GLY A 45 7.21 13.22 -14.79
C GLY A 45 8.18 14.20 -15.44
N LYS A 46 7.63 15.05 -16.32
CA LYS A 46 8.29 16.25 -16.84
C LYS A 46 7.43 17.48 -16.57
N ILE A 47 8.02 18.52 -15.99
CA ILE A 47 7.35 19.81 -15.83
C ILE A 47 7.07 20.39 -17.22
N THR A 48 5.79 20.66 -17.50
CA THR A 48 5.35 21.25 -18.78
C THR A 48 5.18 22.75 -18.68
N ARG A 49 4.65 23.24 -17.56
CA ARG A 49 4.39 24.66 -17.35
C ARG A 49 4.44 25.00 -15.87
N VAL A 50 5.02 26.15 -15.54
CA VAL A 50 5.03 26.71 -14.17
C VAL A 50 4.07 27.90 -14.10
N LEU A 51 3.25 27.95 -13.05
CA LEU A 51 2.23 28.98 -12.82
C LEU A 51 2.46 29.64 -11.44
N PRO A 52 3.26 30.71 -11.36
CA PRO A 52 3.58 31.38 -10.11
C PRO A 52 2.33 31.96 -9.41
N GLY A 53 1.40 32.52 -10.19
CA GLY A 53 0.14 33.06 -9.65
C GLY A 53 -0.77 32.03 -8.97
N MET A 54 -0.55 30.74 -9.23
CA MET A 54 -1.27 29.63 -8.58
C MET A 54 -0.35 28.80 -7.67
N GLN A 55 0.91 29.21 -7.48
CA GLN A 55 1.93 28.45 -6.74
C GLN A 55 2.02 26.98 -7.17
N SER A 56 1.92 26.72 -8.47
CA SER A 56 1.77 25.36 -8.98
C SER A 56 2.41 25.12 -10.33
N ALA A 57 2.66 23.86 -10.65
CA ALA A 57 3.21 23.41 -11.92
C ALA A 57 2.38 22.26 -12.50
N PHE A 58 2.27 22.24 -13.83
CA PHE A 58 1.72 21.10 -14.56
C PHE A 58 2.82 20.10 -14.88
N VAL A 59 2.56 18.83 -14.58
CA VAL A 59 3.49 17.72 -14.76
C VAL A 59 2.87 16.73 -15.74
N ASP A 60 3.60 16.44 -16.81
CA ASP A 60 3.26 15.36 -17.72
C ASP A 60 3.85 14.05 -17.17
N ILE A 61 2.96 13.16 -16.74
CA ILE A 61 3.28 11.83 -16.21
C ILE A 61 2.96 10.70 -17.20
N GLY A 62 2.60 11.03 -18.44
CA GLY A 62 2.23 10.06 -19.49
C GLY A 62 0.76 9.66 -19.51
N LEU A 63 -0.10 10.35 -18.76
CA LEU A 63 -1.56 10.18 -18.82
C LEU A 63 -2.20 11.21 -19.76
N GLU A 64 -3.44 10.98 -20.17
CA GLU A 64 -4.18 11.88 -21.09
C GLU A 64 -4.31 13.30 -20.55
N LYS A 65 -4.46 13.45 -19.22
CA LYS A 65 -4.60 14.74 -18.54
C LYS A 65 -3.30 15.09 -17.83
N ALA A 66 -2.85 16.33 -18.02
CA ALA A 66 -1.71 16.86 -17.27
C ALA A 66 -2.02 16.87 -15.77
N ALA A 67 -1.13 16.30 -14.98
CA ALA A 67 -1.23 16.27 -13.53
C ALA A 67 -0.72 17.59 -12.93
N PHE A 68 -1.08 17.84 -11.69
CA PHE A 68 -0.85 19.12 -11.02
C PHE A 68 -0.04 18.94 -9.74
N LEU A 69 0.97 19.77 -9.55
CA LEU A 69 1.88 19.77 -8.41
C LEU A 69 1.90 21.18 -7.78
N HIS A 70 1.53 21.30 -6.51
CA HIS A 70 1.52 22.56 -5.77
C HIS A 70 2.86 22.77 -5.04
N ALA A 71 3.27 24.02 -4.80
CA ALA A 71 4.52 24.35 -4.11
C ALA A 71 4.63 23.70 -2.72
N SER A 72 3.52 23.64 -1.96
CA SER A 72 3.48 22.95 -0.65
C SER A 72 3.72 21.45 -0.73
N ASP A 73 3.49 20.84 -1.91
CA ASP A 73 3.72 19.41 -2.15
C ASP A 73 5.12 19.16 -2.71
N ILE A 74 5.94 20.20 -2.85
CA ILE A 74 7.35 20.13 -3.24
C ILE A 74 8.19 20.38 -1.99
N VAL A 75 8.57 19.26 -1.35
CA VAL A 75 9.36 19.20 -0.12
C VAL A 75 8.75 19.98 1.05
N SER A 76 8.04 19.27 1.92
CA SER A 76 7.76 19.72 3.28
C SER A 76 7.79 18.51 4.20
N HIS A 77 8.90 18.29 4.91
CA HIS A 77 9.07 17.20 5.89
C HIS A 77 8.25 17.44 7.16
N THR A 78 6.97 17.78 7.02
CA THR A 78 6.12 18.30 8.10
C THR A 78 5.53 17.22 9.01
N GLU A 79 5.67 15.94 8.71
CA GLU A 79 5.05 14.89 9.55
C GLU A 79 5.93 14.43 10.71
N CYS A 80 7.26 14.58 10.62
CA CYS A 80 8.21 14.15 11.65
C CYS A 80 8.85 15.30 12.45
N ILE A 81 8.44 16.54 12.18
CA ILE A 81 8.99 17.74 12.81
C ILE A 81 8.04 18.20 13.94
N ASP A 82 8.63 18.51 15.10
CA ASP A 82 7.93 19.00 16.30
C ASP A 82 7.10 20.28 15.97
N GLU A 83 5.98 20.51 16.66
CA GLU A 83 5.06 21.62 16.32
C GLU A 83 5.72 23.02 16.41
N SER A 84 6.83 23.09 17.15
CA SER A 84 7.69 24.26 17.33
C SER A 84 8.46 24.64 16.04
N GLU A 85 8.92 23.66 15.27
CA GLU A 85 9.71 23.84 14.04
C GLU A 85 8.84 24.01 12.78
N LYS A 86 7.58 23.51 12.81
CA LYS A 86 6.58 23.77 11.76
C LYS A 86 6.32 25.27 11.50
N LYS A 87 6.50 26.10 12.53
CA LYS A 87 6.26 27.56 12.47
C LYS A 87 7.33 28.34 11.69
N GLN A 88 8.46 27.72 11.34
CA GLN A 88 9.55 28.37 10.61
C GLN A 88 9.65 27.96 9.13
N PHE A 89 8.79 27.05 8.64
CA PHE A 89 8.81 26.64 7.24
C PHE A 89 8.12 27.66 6.33
N ILE A 90 8.93 28.46 5.64
CA ILE A 90 8.47 29.33 4.56
C ILE A 90 8.45 28.50 3.28
N VAL A 91 7.25 28.16 2.79
CA VAL A 91 7.08 27.54 1.47
C VAL A 91 7.61 28.53 0.43
N LYS A 92 8.65 28.12 -0.30
CA LYS A 92 9.24 28.93 -1.37
C LYS A 92 8.28 29.02 -2.55
N ASP A 93 8.46 30.06 -3.37
CA ASP A 93 7.68 30.22 -4.60
C ASP A 93 7.93 29.04 -5.54
N ILE A 94 6.87 28.56 -6.20
CA ILE A 94 6.97 27.45 -7.16
C ILE A 94 8.05 27.67 -8.23
N SER A 95 8.29 28.92 -8.63
CA SER A 95 9.26 29.30 -9.66
C SER A 95 10.71 29.08 -9.21
N GLU A 96 10.95 29.07 -7.91
CA GLU A 96 12.25 28.76 -7.31
C GLU A 96 12.45 27.25 -7.16
N LEU A 97 11.36 26.50 -7.01
CA LEU A 97 11.36 25.07 -6.73
C LEU A 97 11.50 24.22 -8.01
N VAL A 98 10.85 24.63 -9.10
CA VAL A 98 10.83 23.86 -10.35
C VAL A 98 10.94 24.74 -11.59
N ARG A 99 11.48 24.16 -12.67
CA ARG A 99 11.61 24.81 -13.98
C ARG A 99 10.88 24.04 -15.07
N GLU A 100 10.41 24.76 -16.09
CA GLU A 100 9.83 24.13 -17.27
C GLU A 100 10.85 23.19 -17.94
N GLY A 101 10.38 22.00 -18.32
CA GLY A 101 11.20 20.96 -18.92
C GLY A 101 11.99 20.09 -17.92
N GLN A 102 11.99 20.43 -16.62
CA GLN A 102 12.66 19.63 -15.58
C GLN A 102 12.00 18.25 -15.44
N ASN A 103 12.83 17.21 -15.28
CA ASN A 103 12.36 15.88 -14.91
C ASN A 103 12.17 15.80 -13.39
N ILE A 104 11.08 15.19 -12.94
CA ILE A 104 10.72 15.12 -11.52
C ILE A 104 10.11 13.77 -11.18
N ILE A 105 10.34 13.31 -9.94
CA ILE A 105 9.67 12.11 -9.41
C ILE A 105 8.52 12.58 -8.55
N VAL A 106 7.35 12.01 -8.81
CA VAL A 106 6.11 12.42 -8.18
C VAL A 106 5.27 11.21 -7.82
N GLN A 107 4.57 11.29 -6.69
CA GLN A 107 3.55 10.34 -6.29
C GLN A 107 2.16 10.96 -6.41
N VAL A 108 1.18 10.16 -6.83
CA VAL A 108 -0.20 10.61 -6.91
C VAL A 108 -0.84 10.57 -5.52
N VAL A 109 -1.40 11.71 -5.09
CA VAL A 109 -2.13 11.83 -3.81
C VAL A 109 -3.64 11.91 -4.01
N LYS A 110 -4.10 12.34 -5.19
CA LYS A 110 -5.53 12.35 -5.55
C LYS A 110 -5.71 11.94 -7.01
N ASP A 111 -6.71 11.11 -7.26
CA ASP A 111 -7.11 10.73 -8.61
C ASP A 111 -7.54 11.93 -9.47
N PRO A 112 -7.47 11.81 -10.81
CA PRO A 112 -8.09 12.79 -11.71
C PRO A 112 -9.60 12.87 -11.49
N ILE A 113 -10.14 14.09 -11.44
CA ILE A 113 -11.59 14.32 -11.26
C ILE A 113 -12.10 15.21 -12.38
N GLY A 114 -13.07 14.69 -13.15
CA GLY A 114 -13.68 15.43 -14.26
C GLY A 114 -12.62 15.87 -15.27
N THR A 115 -12.45 17.16 -15.47
CA THR A 115 -11.42 17.74 -16.36
C THR A 115 -10.08 17.99 -15.68
N LYS A 116 -9.99 17.91 -14.36
CA LYS A 116 -8.76 18.12 -13.60
C LYS A 116 -7.91 16.84 -13.59
N GLY A 117 -6.63 16.97 -13.89
CA GLY A 117 -5.67 15.88 -13.74
C GLY A 117 -5.43 15.51 -12.27
N ALA A 118 -4.62 14.48 -12.06
CA ALA A 118 -4.24 14.00 -10.73
C ALA A 118 -3.48 15.07 -9.93
N ARG A 119 -3.62 15.07 -8.60
CA ARG A 119 -2.76 15.86 -7.70
C ARG A 119 -1.53 15.04 -7.33
N LEU A 120 -0.38 15.68 -7.34
CA LEU A 120 0.93 15.09 -7.13
C LEU A 120 1.63 15.64 -5.90
N THR A 121 2.58 14.88 -5.36
CA THR A 121 3.56 15.30 -4.35
C THR A 121 4.95 14.80 -4.73
N THR A 122 6.00 15.50 -4.30
CA THR A 122 7.38 14.97 -4.33
C THR A 122 7.77 14.28 -3.01
N ASP A 123 6.97 14.44 -1.96
CA ASP A 123 7.16 13.77 -0.67
C ASP A 123 6.61 12.35 -0.78
N ILE A 124 7.46 11.44 -1.28
CA ILE A 124 7.10 10.06 -1.57
C ILE A 124 6.92 9.28 -0.27
N THR A 125 5.81 8.57 -0.13
CA THR A 125 5.58 7.68 1.02
C THR A 125 5.26 6.27 0.55
N LEU A 126 5.79 5.27 1.24
CA LEU A 126 5.56 3.86 0.93
C LEU A 126 4.91 3.16 2.12
N PRO A 127 3.58 2.96 2.12
CA PRO A 127 2.91 2.29 3.22
C PRO A 127 3.03 0.76 3.11
N SER A 128 3.29 0.14 4.26
CA SER A 128 2.99 -1.26 4.57
C SER A 128 1.94 -1.32 5.70
N ARG A 129 1.68 -2.48 6.28
CA ARG A 129 0.66 -2.65 7.34
C ARG A 129 0.99 -1.86 8.60
N TYR A 130 2.23 -1.96 9.10
CA TYR A 130 2.63 -1.38 10.38
C TYR A 130 3.46 -0.12 10.20
N LEU A 131 4.27 -0.06 9.14
CA LEU A 131 5.18 1.07 8.89
C LEU A 131 4.82 1.81 7.59
N VAL A 132 5.15 3.09 7.55
CA VAL A 132 5.23 3.89 6.31
C VAL A 132 6.67 4.34 6.15
N PHE A 133 7.30 4.04 5.03
CA PHE A 133 8.66 4.48 4.75
C PHE A 133 8.67 5.86 4.11
N MET A 134 9.54 6.73 4.63
CA MET A 134 9.76 8.10 4.21
C MET A 134 11.21 8.22 3.71
N PRO A 135 11.45 8.24 2.39
CA PRO A 135 12.78 8.47 1.84
C PRO A 135 13.36 9.81 2.29
N GLU A 136 14.70 9.88 2.44
CA GLU A 136 15.44 11.11 2.76
C GLU A 136 15.12 11.73 4.13
N ASN A 137 14.25 11.11 4.93
CA ASN A 137 13.93 11.51 6.30
C ASN A 137 14.41 10.42 7.27
N SER A 138 15.49 10.65 8.00
CA SER A 138 16.10 9.62 8.85
C SER A 138 15.42 9.44 10.22
N HIS A 139 14.24 10.02 10.47
CA HIS A 139 13.59 9.96 11.77
C HIS A 139 12.47 8.92 11.83
N VAL A 140 12.18 8.45 13.05
CA VAL A 140 11.00 7.64 13.36
C VAL A 140 9.90 8.55 13.89
N GLY A 141 8.78 8.61 13.17
CA GLY A 141 7.52 9.16 13.65
C GLY A 141 6.63 8.06 14.23
N VAL A 142 5.78 8.38 15.21
CA VAL A 142 4.78 7.45 15.74
C VAL A 142 3.40 8.10 15.63
N SER A 143 2.41 7.33 15.15
CA SER A 143 1.02 7.76 15.00
C SER A 143 0.48 8.39 16.29
N GLN A 144 -0.06 9.61 16.19
CA GLN A 144 -0.70 10.31 17.31
C GLN A 144 -1.91 9.58 17.90
N ARG A 145 -2.51 8.64 17.16
CA ARG A 145 -3.64 7.82 17.64
C ARG A 145 -3.25 6.75 18.65
N ILE A 146 -1.95 6.46 18.81
CA ILE A 146 -1.47 5.59 19.88
C ILE A 146 -1.42 6.46 21.13
N GLU A 147 -2.19 6.13 22.17
CA GLU A 147 -2.29 6.98 23.37
C GLU A 147 -1.20 6.67 24.40
N SER A 148 -0.75 5.42 24.47
CA SER A 148 0.24 4.97 25.45
C SER A 148 1.64 5.48 25.11
N GLU A 149 2.20 6.37 25.93
CA GLU A 149 3.57 6.88 25.76
C GLU A 149 4.62 5.77 25.86
N SER A 150 4.44 4.80 26.75
CA SER A 150 5.37 3.66 26.87
C SER A 150 5.39 2.81 25.60
N GLU A 151 4.24 2.69 24.93
CA GLU A 151 4.15 1.97 23.66
C GLU A 151 4.78 2.77 22.52
N LYS A 152 4.62 4.10 22.49
CA LYS A 152 5.32 4.95 21.52
C LYS A 152 6.83 4.82 21.65
N GLU A 153 7.36 4.88 22.86
CA GLU A 153 8.79 4.73 23.13
C GLU A 153 9.29 3.34 22.72
N ARG A 154 8.53 2.28 23.05
CA ARG A 154 8.86 0.90 22.65
C ARG A 154 8.92 0.79 21.12
N LEU A 155 7.86 1.18 20.42
CA LEU A 155 7.78 1.08 18.96
C LEU A 155 8.85 1.92 18.28
N LYS A 156 9.13 3.11 18.80
CA LYS A 156 10.21 3.97 18.31
C LYS A 156 11.57 3.27 18.43
N ALA A 157 11.89 2.73 19.61
CA ALA A 157 13.15 2.04 19.86
C ALA A 157 13.34 0.79 18.99
N LEU A 158 12.25 0.08 18.66
CA LEU A 158 12.30 -1.08 17.78
C LEU A 158 12.53 -0.71 16.30
N VAL A 159 12.05 0.44 15.85
CA VAL A 159 12.13 0.85 14.44
C VAL A 159 13.38 1.68 14.14
N GLU A 160 13.90 2.41 15.13
CA GLU A 160 15.05 3.30 15.00
C GLU A 160 16.32 2.64 14.42
N PRO A 161 16.68 1.38 14.75
CA PRO A 161 17.81 0.69 14.12
C PRO A 161 17.68 0.51 12.59
N TYR A 162 16.47 0.62 12.06
CA TYR A 162 16.21 0.54 10.63
C TYR A 162 16.25 1.92 9.95
N CYS A 163 16.37 3.04 10.66
CA CYS A 163 16.55 4.34 10.03
C CYS A 163 18.01 4.51 9.56
N ASP A 164 18.20 5.03 8.35
CA ASP A 164 19.51 5.35 7.79
C ASP A 164 19.42 6.57 6.86
N GLU A 165 20.51 6.89 6.16
CA GLU A 165 20.54 7.99 5.17
C GLU A 165 19.58 7.76 4.00
N ILE A 166 19.10 6.53 3.78
CA ILE A 166 18.14 6.23 2.71
C ILE A 166 16.76 6.76 3.10
N GLY A 167 16.42 6.70 4.39
CA GLY A 167 15.16 7.18 4.94
C GLY A 167 14.79 6.52 6.26
N GLY A 168 13.57 6.81 6.68
CA GLY A 168 13.04 6.48 8.00
C GLY A 168 11.58 6.09 7.91
N PHE A 169 10.90 6.08 9.04
CA PHE A 169 9.61 5.40 9.15
C PHE A 169 8.60 6.17 9.99
N ILE A 170 7.33 6.02 9.65
CA ILE A 170 6.21 6.39 10.49
C ILE A 170 5.52 5.10 10.95
N VAL A 171 5.41 4.92 12.26
CA VAL A 171 4.71 3.81 12.90
C VAL A 171 3.20 4.08 12.87
N ARG A 172 2.44 3.20 12.22
CA ARG A 172 0.98 3.30 12.08
C ARG A 172 0.27 2.81 13.34
N THR A 173 -0.99 3.21 13.52
CA THR A 173 -1.84 2.73 14.64
C THR A 173 -1.95 1.20 14.69
N ALA A 174 -1.92 0.53 13.53
CA ALA A 174 -1.97 -0.93 13.45
C ALA A 174 -0.73 -1.63 14.04
N ALA A 175 0.35 -0.90 14.34
CA ALA A 175 1.56 -1.43 14.94
C ALA A 175 1.48 -1.58 16.47
N GLU A 176 0.41 -1.06 17.10
CA GLU A 176 0.23 -1.17 18.54
C GLU A 176 0.18 -2.63 19.00
N GLY A 177 1.02 -2.99 19.97
CA GLY A 177 1.15 -4.35 20.49
C GLY A 177 1.86 -5.35 19.57
N VAL A 178 2.38 -4.90 18.42
CA VAL A 178 3.02 -5.78 17.44
C VAL A 178 4.44 -6.18 17.87
N SER A 179 4.85 -7.39 17.47
CA SER A 179 6.18 -7.95 17.74
C SER A 179 7.29 -7.24 16.95
N GLU A 180 8.50 -7.25 17.50
CA GLU A 180 9.70 -6.72 16.84
C GLU A 180 9.95 -7.37 15.47
N GLU A 181 9.79 -8.68 15.38
CA GLU A 181 9.99 -9.47 14.16
C GLU A 181 9.09 -8.98 13.01
N SER A 182 7.83 -8.66 13.31
CA SER A 182 6.88 -8.17 12.30
C SER A 182 7.27 -6.77 11.80
N LEU A 183 7.70 -5.88 12.71
CA LEU A 183 8.16 -4.53 12.37
C LEU A 183 9.46 -4.58 11.54
N GLN A 184 10.39 -5.45 11.92
CA GLN A 184 11.62 -5.69 11.19
C GLN A 184 11.34 -6.12 9.75
N GLN A 185 10.43 -7.08 9.55
CA GLN A 185 10.10 -7.55 8.21
C GLN A 185 9.45 -6.46 7.36
N ASP A 186 8.56 -5.64 7.96
CA ASP A 186 7.96 -4.47 7.30
C ASP A 186 9.04 -3.47 6.87
N ALA A 187 10.00 -3.16 7.76
CA ALA A 187 11.09 -2.24 7.47
C ALA A 187 12.00 -2.75 6.34
N ILE A 188 12.34 -4.04 6.36
CA ILE A 188 13.14 -4.70 5.32
C ILE A 188 12.41 -4.67 3.97
N PHE A 189 11.12 -5.02 3.96
CA PHE A 189 10.28 -4.98 2.76
C PHE A 189 10.28 -3.59 2.13
N LEU A 190 9.99 -2.56 2.92
CA LEU A 190 9.89 -1.18 2.45
C LEU A 190 11.24 -0.66 1.92
N LYS A 191 12.35 -0.98 2.58
CA LYS A 191 13.70 -0.65 2.07
C LYS A 191 14.01 -1.34 0.74
N ARG A 192 13.66 -2.61 0.59
CA ARG A 192 13.83 -3.34 -0.69
C ARG A 192 12.99 -2.70 -1.79
N LEU A 193 11.73 -2.38 -1.50
CA LEU A 193 10.82 -1.69 -2.42
C LEU A 193 11.40 -0.35 -2.87
N TRP A 194 11.89 0.47 -1.95
CA TRP A 194 12.48 1.75 -2.29
C TRP A 194 13.73 1.63 -3.17
N ARG A 195 14.64 0.68 -2.86
CA ARG A 195 15.81 0.40 -3.72
C ARG A 195 15.39 0.07 -5.15
N LYS A 196 14.30 -0.71 -5.33
CA LYS A 196 13.75 -1.02 -6.64
C LYS A 196 13.13 0.18 -7.35
N ILE A 197 12.46 1.06 -6.61
CA ILE A 197 11.95 2.33 -7.15
C ILE A 197 13.11 3.19 -7.68
N ILE A 198 14.21 3.29 -6.93
CA ILE A 198 15.42 4.01 -7.36
C ILE A 198 16.10 3.37 -8.57
N GLU A 199 16.18 2.03 -8.60
CA GLU A 199 16.70 1.29 -9.75
C GLU A 199 15.85 1.54 -11.02
N ARG A 200 14.52 1.52 -10.88
CA ARG A 200 13.59 1.80 -11.99
C ARG A 200 13.64 3.26 -12.40
N LYS A 201 13.80 4.21 -11.46
CA LYS A 201 13.97 5.65 -11.74
C LYS A 201 15.13 5.93 -12.69
N SER A 202 16.26 5.24 -12.55
CA SER A 202 17.42 5.44 -13.42
C SER A 202 17.24 4.79 -14.80
N LYS A 203 16.60 3.62 -14.86
CA LYS A 203 16.39 2.85 -16.09
C LYS A 203 15.25 3.39 -16.96
N TYR A 204 14.17 3.86 -16.36
CA TYR A 204 12.94 4.15 -17.07
C TYR A 204 12.99 5.55 -17.72
N LYS A 205 12.34 5.66 -18.88
CA LYS A 205 12.23 6.92 -19.64
C LYS A 205 11.34 7.91 -18.89
N VAL A 206 11.43 9.18 -19.23
CA VAL A 206 10.52 10.20 -18.68
C VAL A 206 9.09 9.92 -19.22
N LYS A 207 8.08 10.29 -18.43
CA LYS A 207 6.64 10.03 -18.65
C LYS A 207 6.25 8.55 -18.49
N SER A 208 6.90 7.86 -17.56
CA SER A 208 6.60 6.46 -17.25
C SER A 208 6.23 6.28 -15.77
N MET A 209 5.37 5.31 -15.50
CA MET A 209 5.16 4.80 -14.15
C MET A 209 6.41 4.04 -13.69
N ILE A 210 6.93 4.41 -12.53
CA ILE A 210 8.07 3.75 -11.86
C ILE A 210 7.55 2.66 -10.92
N TYR A 211 6.47 2.98 -10.21
CA TYR A 211 5.79 2.10 -9.28
C TYR A 211 4.30 2.33 -9.39
N GLY A 212 3.55 1.25 -9.48
CA GLY A 212 2.10 1.26 -9.33
C GLY A 212 1.75 0.53 -8.04
N GLU A 213 0.70 0.98 -7.35
CA GLU A 213 0.16 0.25 -6.22
C GLU A 213 -0.16 -1.18 -6.67
N VAL A 214 0.25 -2.18 -5.88
CA VAL A 214 0.22 -3.58 -6.28
C VAL A 214 -1.22 -4.12 -6.35
N ALA A 215 -1.43 -5.23 -7.07
CA ALA A 215 -2.77 -5.83 -7.18
C ALA A 215 -3.26 -6.33 -5.81
N LEU A 216 -4.58 -6.52 -5.65
CA LEU A 216 -5.16 -6.92 -4.37
C LEU A 216 -4.43 -8.08 -3.68
N ALA A 217 -4.14 -9.17 -4.40
CA ALA A 217 -3.43 -10.32 -3.87
C ALA A 217 -2.05 -9.95 -3.30
N GLN A 218 -1.30 -9.11 -4.00
CA GLN A 218 0.03 -8.64 -3.57
C GLN A 218 -0.07 -7.68 -2.38
N ARG A 219 -1.10 -6.81 -2.32
CA ARG A 219 -1.33 -5.93 -1.16
C ARG A 219 -1.67 -6.75 0.08
N VAL A 220 -2.55 -7.73 -0.07
CA VAL A 220 -2.93 -8.64 1.01
C VAL A 220 -1.69 -9.41 1.49
N LEU A 221 -0.88 -9.96 0.59
CA LEU A 221 0.37 -10.64 0.95
C LEU A 221 1.38 -9.71 1.66
N ARG A 222 1.52 -8.45 1.21
CA ARG A 222 2.29 -7.42 1.92
C ARG A 222 1.73 -7.18 3.32
N ASP A 223 0.42 -7.15 3.48
CA ASP A 223 -0.18 -6.87 4.79
C ASP A 223 -0.11 -8.09 5.73
N PHE A 224 0.17 -9.30 5.23
CA PHE A 224 0.35 -10.50 6.05
C PHE A 224 1.82 -10.85 6.33
N VAL A 225 2.75 -9.92 6.12
CA VAL A 225 4.15 -10.04 6.58
C VAL A 225 4.16 -10.39 8.08
N GLY A 226 4.85 -11.47 8.44
CA GLY A 226 4.98 -11.96 9.82
C GLY A 226 3.96 -13.01 10.25
N THR A 227 2.92 -13.27 9.44
CA THR A 227 1.99 -14.39 9.68
C THR A 227 2.51 -15.65 8.99
N GLN A 228 2.43 -16.80 9.66
CA GLN A 228 2.77 -18.08 9.04
C GLN A 228 1.69 -18.51 8.05
N ILE A 229 1.85 -18.12 6.79
CA ILE A 229 1.02 -18.58 5.68
C ILE A 229 1.55 -19.93 5.20
N SER A 230 0.74 -20.99 5.31
CA SER A 230 1.09 -22.32 4.84
C SER A 230 1.00 -22.47 3.32
N SER A 231 0.01 -21.82 2.71
CA SER A 231 -0.26 -21.94 1.28
C SER A 231 -0.90 -20.66 0.74
N VAL A 232 -0.50 -20.26 -0.47
CA VAL A 232 -1.14 -19.21 -1.26
C VAL A 232 -1.67 -19.87 -2.53
N ILE A 233 -2.98 -20.09 -2.59
CA ILE A 233 -3.63 -20.84 -3.64
C ILE A 233 -4.34 -19.88 -4.58
N ILE A 234 -3.99 -19.91 -5.87
CA ILE A 234 -4.43 -18.93 -6.86
C ILE A 234 -5.05 -19.67 -8.04
N ASP A 235 -6.23 -19.26 -8.51
CA ASP A 235 -6.92 -19.93 -9.63
C ASP A 235 -6.66 -19.33 -11.02
N SER A 236 -5.94 -18.21 -11.09
CA SER A 236 -5.51 -17.57 -12.33
C SER A 236 -4.02 -17.74 -12.56
N LYS A 237 -3.66 -18.28 -13.73
CA LYS A 237 -2.25 -18.46 -14.14
C LYS A 237 -1.49 -17.14 -14.22
N MET A 238 -2.11 -16.10 -14.78
CA MET A 238 -1.50 -14.77 -14.90
C MET A 238 -1.21 -14.19 -13.50
N THR A 239 -2.18 -14.27 -12.59
CA THR A 239 -2.04 -13.76 -11.22
C THR A 239 -1.03 -14.60 -10.43
N TYR A 240 -0.99 -15.91 -10.64
CA TYR A 240 0.02 -16.78 -10.06
C TYR A 240 1.44 -16.35 -10.43
N GLU A 241 1.70 -16.09 -11.72
CA GLU A 241 3.01 -15.63 -12.19
C GLU A 241 3.38 -14.27 -11.57
N GLN A 242 2.45 -13.31 -11.56
CA GLN A 242 2.63 -11.98 -10.96
C GLN A 242 2.89 -12.02 -9.45
N VAL A 243 2.16 -12.86 -8.72
CA VAL A 243 2.35 -13.04 -7.27
C VAL A 243 3.68 -13.73 -7.00
N LYS A 244 4.06 -14.75 -7.78
CA LYS A 244 5.32 -15.46 -7.62
C LYS A 244 6.53 -14.57 -7.88
N GLU A 245 6.47 -13.72 -8.92
CA GLU A 245 7.49 -12.72 -9.21
C GLU A 245 7.61 -11.73 -8.03
N PHE A 246 6.49 -11.20 -7.56
CA PHE A 246 6.44 -10.28 -6.41
C PHE A 246 7.04 -10.90 -5.14
N LEU A 247 6.63 -12.11 -4.78
CA LEU A 247 7.16 -12.79 -3.59
C LEU A 247 8.63 -13.13 -3.76
N THR A 248 9.09 -13.54 -4.94
CA THR A 248 10.52 -13.81 -5.17
C THR A 248 11.35 -12.53 -5.02
N GLU A 249 10.83 -11.38 -5.45
CA GLU A 249 11.52 -10.09 -5.36
C GLU A 249 11.55 -9.54 -3.92
N PHE A 250 10.43 -9.65 -3.18
CA PHE A 250 10.27 -8.94 -1.90
C PHE A 250 10.24 -9.85 -0.67
N MET A 251 9.69 -11.06 -0.78
CA MET A 251 9.39 -12.00 0.31
C MET A 251 9.73 -13.46 -0.08
N PRO A 252 11.00 -13.76 -0.40
CA PRO A 252 11.39 -15.04 -0.99
C PRO A 252 11.02 -16.25 -0.12
N GLU A 253 10.92 -16.06 1.20
CA GLU A 253 10.45 -17.04 2.16
C GLU A 253 9.01 -17.52 1.92
N LEU A 254 8.14 -16.73 1.29
CA LEU A 254 6.77 -17.14 0.95
C LEU A 254 6.63 -17.67 -0.48
N ALA A 255 7.63 -17.43 -1.34
CA ALA A 255 7.54 -17.75 -2.76
C ALA A 255 7.35 -19.26 -3.06
N HIS A 256 7.80 -20.13 -2.15
CA HIS A 256 7.65 -21.58 -2.27
C HIS A 256 6.25 -22.10 -1.89
N ASN A 257 5.45 -21.28 -1.20
CA ASN A 257 4.10 -21.65 -0.73
C ASN A 257 3.00 -21.32 -1.77
N VAL A 258 3.37 -20.76 -2.92
CA VAL A 258 2.41 -20.38 -3.97
C VAL A 258 2.07 -21.57 -4.85
N VAL A 259 0.79 -21.90 -4.91
CA VAL A 259 0.23 -23.01 -5.67
C VAL A 259 -0.81 -22.51 -6.67
N LEU A 260 -0.70 -22.95 -7.92
CA LEU A 260 -1.74 -22.73 -8.92
C LEU A 260 -2.83 -23.78 -8.74
N TYR A 261 -4.04 -23.32 -8.44
CA TYR A 261 -5.22 -24.17 -8.41
C TYR A 261 -5.60 -24.59 -9.83
N SER A 262 -5.85 -25.89 -10.01
CA SER A 262 -6.19 -26.50 -11.30
C SER A 262 -7.41 -27.43 -11.18
N GLY A 263 -8.40 -27.01 -10.39
CA GLY A 263 -9.63 -27.76 -10.20
C GLY A 263 -10.35 -28.03 -11.52
N ALA A 264 -10.64 -29.30 -11.82
CA ALA A 264 -11.26 -29.72 -13.07
C ALA A 264 -12.79 -29.47 -13.11
N THR A 265 -13.45 -29.39 -11.97
CA THR A 265 -14.92 -29.38 -11.87
C THR A 265 -15.49 -28.36 -10.87
N GLN A 266 -14.70 -27.88 -9.91
CA GLN A 266 -15.14 -26.93 -8.89
C GLN A 266 -14.27 -25.67 -8.94
N THR A 267 -14.87 -24.53 -8.56
CA THR A 267 -14.10 -23.31 -8.35
C THR A 267 -13.30 -23.40 -7.06
N LEU A 268 -12.26 -22.57 -6.93
CA LEU A 268 -11.43 -22.53 -5.73
C LEU A 268 -12.27 -22.28 -4.46
N PHE A 269 -13.20 -21.32 -4.50
CA PHE A 269 -13.98 -20.97 -3.32
C PHE A 269 -15.03 -22.03 -2.98
N ASP A 270 -15.61 -22.71 -3.96
CA ASP A 270 -16.52 -23.84 -3.72
C ASP A 270 -15.77 -25.01 -3.10
N ALA A 271 -14.59 -25.35 -3.61
CA ALA A 271 -13.79 -26.47 -3.11
C ALA A 271 -13.36 -26.28 -1.64
N TYR A 272 -13.20 -25.04 -1.18
CA TYR A 272 -12.85 -24.69 0.19
C TYR A 272 -14.06 -24.28 1.05
N GLY A 273 -15.29 -24.34 0.51
CA GLY A 273 -16.52 -23.94 1.21
C GLY A 273 -16.60 -22.44 1.55
N VAL A 274 -15.75 -21.62 0.94
CA VAL A 274 -15.65 -20.18 1.23
C VAL A 274 -16.87 -19.41 0.73
N GLU A 275 -17.45 -19.81 -0.40
CA GLU A 275 -18.61 -19.13 -1.00
C GLU A 275 -19.83 -19.14 -0.04
N GLU A 276 -20.05 -20.26 0.67
CA GLU A 276 -21.12 -20.36 1.66
C GLU A 276 -20.92 -19.40 2.84
N TYR A 277 -19.68 -19.22 3.31
CA TYR A 277 -19.38 -18.28 4.39
C TYR A 277 -19.54 -16.84 3.93
N ILE A 278 -19.13 -16.50 2.70
CA ILE A 278 -19.33 -15.17 2.13
C ILE A 278 -20.83 -14.87 2.07
N GLN A 279 -21.64 -15.80 1.55
CA GLN A 279 -23.07 -15.60 1.42
C GLN A 279 -23.75 -15.40 2.79
N LYS A 280 -23.40 -16.21 3.79
CA LYS A 280 -23.89 -16.05 5.18
C LYS A 280 -23.48 -14.70 5.77
N GLY A 281 -22.31 -14.19 5.45
CA GLY A 281 -21.84 -12.87 5.90
C GLY A 281 -22.61 -11.69 5.32
N LEU A 282 -23.34 -11.89 4.22
CA LEU A 282 -24.20 -10.87 3.59
C LEU A 282 -25.64 -10.92 4.13
N GLU A 283 -25.99 -11.93 4.92
CA GLU A 283 -27.33 -12.04 5.50
C GLU A 283 -27.51 -11.05 6.64
N LYS A 284 -28.70 -10.44 6.70
CA LYS A 284 -29.09 -9.54 7.81
C LYS A 284 -29.06 -10.26 9.15
N ARG A 285 -29.39 -11.56 9.17
CA ARG A 285 -29.42 -12.40 10.36
C ARG A 285 -28.30 -13.42 10.29
N VAL A 286 -27.49 -13.50 11.35
CA VAL A 286 -26.43 -14.50 11.49
C VAL A 286 -26.68 -15.33 12.73
N ASP A 287 -26.96 -16.62 12.56
CA ASP A 287 -27.16 -17.55 13.67
C ASP A 287 -25.82 -17.97 14.31
N LEU A 288 -25.78 -18.01 15.64
CA LEU A 288 -24.62 -18.39 16.44
C LEU A 288 -24.70 -19.88 16.83
N LYS A 289 -23.53 -20.50 17.05
CA LYS A 289 -23.40 -21.94 17.34
C LYS A 289 -24.23 -22.41 18.55
N SER A 290 -24.48 -21.54 19.52
CA SER A 290 -25.23 -21.86 20.74
C SER A 290 -26.72 -21.47 20.69
N GLY A 291 -27.28 -21.27 19.50
CA GLY A 291 -28.71 -20.98 19.29
C GLY A 291 -29.12 -19.52 19.42
N GLY A 292 -28.19 -18.61 19.72
CA GLY A 292 -28.40 -17.16 19.60
C GLY A 292 -28.32 -16.68 18.15
N TYR A 293 -28.61 -15.40 17.90
CA TYR A 293 -28.44 -14.79 16.58
C TYR A 293 -28.06 -13.31 16.70
N LEU A 294 -27.43 -12.78 15.66
CA LEU A 294 -27.13 -11.37 15.47
C LEU A 294 -27.98 -10.82 14.33
N ILE A 295 -28.47 -9.60 14.47
CA ILE A 295 -29.08 -8.82 13.39
C ILE A 295 -28.17 -7.64 13.11
N ILE A 296 -27.73 -7.51 11.87
CA ILE A 296 -26.87 -6.41 11.41
C ILE A 296 -27.71 -5.54 10.47
N ASP A 297 -28.05 -4.34 10.93
CA ASP A 297 -28.77 -3.34 10.15
C ASP A 297 -27.85 -2.14 9.90
N GLN A 298 -27.76 -1.73 8.64
CA GLN A 298 -27.06 -0.51 8.25
C GLN A 298 -27.95 0.70 8.50
N THR A 299 -27.49 1.65 9.31
CA THR A 299 -28.11 2.97 9.48
C THR A 299 -27.49 3.99 8.52
N GLU A 300 -28.11 5.17 8.42
CA GLU A 300 -27.59 6.32 7.66
C GLU A 300 -26.18 6.74 8.08
#